data_AF-A0A6J6UHS4-F1
#
_entry.id   AF-A0A6J6UHS4-F1
#
_cell.length_a   1.000
_cell.length_b   1.000
_cell.length_c   1.000
_cell.angle_alpha   90.00
_cell.angle_beta   90.00
_cell.angle_gamma   90.00
#
_symmetry.space_group_name_H-M   'P 1'
#
loop_
_entity.id
_entity.type
_entity.pdbx_description
1 polymer ?
#
loop_
_entity_poly.entity_id
_entity_poly.type
_entity_poly.pdbx_seq_one_letter_code
_entity_poly.pdbx_strand_id
1 'polypeptide(L)'
;MLAGAWLVVVAGLNKVWRPEPTARAINAVLRSLARRAPVGPGAGHTIAIVTRLLGVIEIVVGIGVLAARAGVWVWALATLYAAFACFVVAALATGAPLRSCGCFGAADPPPSAVHVALDAAVAALAIAAVTDRSLGAPRDSLAAHRGLGAAVSIGIAVLVVLLLRLSRADRSS
;
A
#
# COMPACT_ATOMS: atom_id res chain seq x y z
N MET A 1 -11.57 -10.76 -7.13
CA MET A 1 -10.26 -10.32 -7.66
C MET A 1 -10.37 -9.18 -8.65
N LEU A 2 -11.15 -9.29 -9.72
CA LEU A 2 -11.28 -8.22 -10.74
C LEU A 2 -11.84 -6.92 -10.15
N ALA A 3 -12.83 -7.00 -9.27
CA ALA A 3 -13.32 -5.83 -8.54
C ALA A 3 -12.20 -5.16 -7.72
N GLY A 4 -11.38 -5.95 -7.02
CA GLY A 4 -10.23 -5.42 -6.27
C GLY A 4 -9.17 -4.79 -7.18
N ALA A 5 -8.89 -5.40 -8.33
CA ALA A 5 -7.99 -4.83 -9.35
C ALA A 5 -8.49 -3.47 -9.84
N TRP A 6 -9.80 -3.34 -10.13
CA TRP A 6 -10.40 -2.06 -10.49
C TRP A 6 -10.30 -1.02 -9.37
N LEU A 7 -10.58 -1.41 -8.12
CA LEU A 7 -10.50 -0.52 -6.97
C LEU A 7 -9.07 0.04 -6.79
N VAL A 8 -8.03 -0.78 -6.94
CA VAL A 8 -6.64 -0.27 -6.86
C VAL A 8 -6.28 0.61 -8.05
N VAL A 9 -6.79 0.35 -9.27
CA VAL A 9 -6.56 1.28 -10.41
C VAL A 9 -7.18 2.64 -10.12
N VAL A 10 -8.44 2.68 -9.68
CA VAL A 10 -9.13 3.94 -9.36
C VAL A 10 -8.44 4.64 -8.19
N ALA A 11 -8.06 3.91 -7.15
CA ALA A 11 -7.34 4.45 -6.01
C ALA A 11 -5.96 5.02 -6.42
N GLY A 12 -5.27 4.33 -7.33
CA GLY A 12 -3.97 4.75 -7.83
C GLY A 12 -4.07 6.01 -8.70
N LEU A 13 -5.07 6.09 -9.57
CA LEU A 13 -5.37 7.29 -10.36
C LEU A 13 -5.61 8.51 -9.46
N ASN A 14 -6.37 8.32 -8.38
CA ASN A 14 -6.58 9.38 -7.39
C ASN A 14 -5.28 9.79 -6.70
N LYS A 15 -4.41 8.85 -6.31
CA LYS A 15 -3.11 9.16 -5.69
C LYS A 15 -2.15 9.90 -6.63
N VAL A 16 -2.20 9.59 -7.92
CA VAL A 16 -1.38 10.28 -8.94
C VAL A 16 -1.88 11.70 -9.16
N TRP A 17 -3.20 11.88 -9.34
CA TRP A 17 -3.81 13.18 -9.64
C TRP A 17 -3.87 14.11 -8.42
N ARG A 18 -4.28 13.58 -7.26
CA ARG A 18 -4.46 14.30 -5.98
C ARG A 18 -3.80 13.53 -4.85
N PRO A 19 -2.46 13.60 -4.71
CA PRO A 19 -1.75 12.87 -3.66
C PRO A 19 -2.04 13.42 -2.25
N GLU A 20 -2.59 14.62 -2.10
CA GLU A 20 -2.65 15.34 -0.84
C GLU A 20 -3.47 14.62 0.25
N PRO A 21 -4.65 14.02 -0.02
CA PRO A 21 -5.42 13.30 0.99
C PRO A 21 -4.65 12.12 1.58
N THR A 22 -4.08 11.27 0.71
CA THR A 22 -3.29 10.10 1.13
C THR A 22 -2.00 10.51 1.82
N ALA A 23 -1.30 11.53 1.30
CA ALA A 23 -0.08 12.08 1.91
C ALA A 23 -0.35 12.61 3.33
N ARG A 24 -1.47 13.32 3.54
CA ARG A 24 -1.89 13.78 4.87
C ARG A 24 -2.22 12.61 5.79
N ALA A 25 -2.91 11.58 5.29
CA ALA A 25 -3.25 10.39 6.07
C ALA A 25 -1.99 9.64 6.51
N ILE A 26 -1.05 9.39 5.59
CA ILE A 26 0.26 8.79 5.88
C ILE A 26 1.00 9.62 6.94
N ASN A 27 1.10 10.94 6.75
CA ASN A 27 1.79 11.80 7.70
C ASN A 27 1.12 11.83 9.10
N ALA A 28 -0.21 11.73 9.17
CA ALA A 28 -0.92 11.67 10.44
C ALA A 28 -0.67 10.35 11.18
N VAL A 29 -0.71 9.22 10.48
CA VAL A 29 -0.38 7.90 11.07
C VAL A 29 1.08 7.85 11.51
N LEU A 30 2.01 8.32 10.66
CA LEU A 30 3.43 8.36 11.00
C LEU A 30 3.71 9.21 12.24
N ARG A 31 3.11 10.40 12.36
CA ARG A 31 3.25 11.25 13.56
C ARG A 31 2.67 10.62 14.82
N SER A 32 1.59 9.85 14.68
CA SER A 32 0.94 9.15 15.80
C SER A 32 1.76 7.94 16.26
N LEU A 33 2.39 7.22 15.33
CA LEU A 33 3.31 6.12 15.63
C LEU A 33 4.64 6.60 16.24
N ALA A 34 5.21 7.68 15.70
CA ALA A 34 6.54 8.19 16.07
C ALA A 34 6.53 9.17 17.25
N ARG A 35 5.46 9.25 18.05
CA ARG A 35 5.35 10.12 19.24
C ARG A 35 5.96 11.53 19.05
N ARG A 36 5.45 12.29 18.07
CA ARG A 36 5.87 13.69 17.78
C ARG A 36 7.31 13.86 17.25
N ALA A 37 7.91 12.87 16.61
CA ALA A 37 9.16 13.09 15.87
C ALA A 37 9.00 14.26 14.85
N PRO A 38 9.89 15.27 14.85
CA PRO A 38 9.78 16.42 13.97
C PRO A 38 9.97 15.99 12.52
N VAL A 39 8.87 16.00 11.76
CA VAL A 39 8.94 15.85 10.30
C VAL A 39 9.60 17.11 9.75
N GLY A 40 10.86 16.98 9.30
CA GLY A 40 11.67 18.12 8.88
C GLY A 40 11.01 18.95 7.76
N PRO A 41 11.39 20.24 7.64
CA PRO A 41 10.92 21.12 6.56
C PRO A 41 11.30 20.50 5.21
N GLY A 42 10.32 19.95 4.49
CA GLY A 42 10.52 19.21 3.24
C GLY A 42 9.78 17.87 3.17
N ALA A 43 9.42 17.29 4.33
CA ALA A 43 8.74 15.99 4.39
C ALA A 43 7.42 15.94 3.62
N GLY A 44 6.67 17.05 3.58
CA GLY A 44 5.42 17.13 2.81
C GLY A 44 5.61 16.87 1.31
N HIS A 45 6.68 17.41 0.73
CA HIS A 45 6.97 17.23 -0.70
C HIS A 45 7.43 15.79 -0.99
N THR A 46 8.30 15.24 -0.14
CA THR A 46 8.74 13.84 -0.24
C THR A 46 7.58 12.86 -0.11
N ILE A 47 6.69 13.04 0.87
CA ILE A 47 5.51 12.17 1.06
C ILE A 47 4.56 12.27 -0.14
N ALA A 48 4.41 13.45 -0.74
CA ALA A 48 3.60 13.61 -1.96
C ALA A 48 4.19 12.85 -3.15
N ILE A 49 5.52 12.90 -3.36
CA ILE A 49 6.20 12.12 -4.41
C ILE A 49 6.01 10.63 -4.17
N VAL A 50 6.25 10.15 -2.95
CA VAL A 50 6.08 8.74 -2.58
C VAL A 50 4.63 8.30 -2.80
N THR A 51 3.64 9.15 -2.47
CA THR A 51 2.23 8.87 -2.70
C THR A 51 1.90 8.72 -4.18
N ARG A 52 2.46 9.58 -5.04
CA ARG A 52 2.28 9.46 -6.49
C ARG A 52 2.89 8.16 -7.03
N LEU A 53 4.10 7.82 -6.58
CA LEU A 53 4.75 6.57 -6.97
C LEU A 53 3.94 5.35 -6.53
N LEU A 54 3.38 5.37 -5.32
CA LEU A 54 2.46 4.34 -4.85
C LEU A 54 1.22 4.24 -5.75
N GLY A 55 0.66 5.38 -6.17
CA GLY A 55 -0.45 5.41 -7.12
C GLY A 55 -0.10 4.80 -8.48
N VAL A 56 1.09 5.06 -9.01
CA VAL A 56 1.59 4.42 -10.24
C VAL A 56 1.71 2.91 -10.06
N ILE A 57 2.26 2.44 -8.93
CA ILE A 57 2.38 1.02 -8.63
C ILE A 57 0.99 0.35 -8.60
N GLU A 58 0.01 0.97 -7.94
CA GLU A 58 -1.36 0.47 -7.88
C GLU A 58 -2.00 0.35 -9.26
N ILE A 59 -1.82 1.35 -10.12
CA ILE A 59 -2.32 1.34 -11.51
C ILE A 59 -1.68 0.19 -12.29
N VAL A 60 -0.35 0.07 -12.24
CA VAL A 60 0.40 -0.95 -12.99
C VAL A 60 0.00 -2.35 -12.53
N VAL A 61 -0.09 -2.58 -11.21
CA VAL A 61 -0.50 -3.87 -10.66
C VAL A 61 -1.95 -4.19 -11.03
N GLY A 62 -2.87 -3.24 -10.86
CA GLY A 62 -4.27 -3.43 -11.19
C GLY A 62 -4.49 -3.74 -12.67
N ILE A 63 -3.87 -2.98 -13.58
CA ILE A 63 -3.90 -3.24 -15.02
C ILE A 63 -3.27 -4.60 -15.34
N GLY A 64 -2.14 -4.95 -14.71
CA GLY A 64 -1.48 -6.24 -14.90
C GLY A 64 -2.39 -7.43 -14.54
N VAL A 65 -3.15 -7.32 -13.44
CA VAL A 65 -4.16 -8.33 -13.07
C VAL A 65 -5.29 -8.39 -14.09
N LEU A 66 -5.80 -7.24 -14.54
CA LEU A 66 -6.90 -7.18 -15.50
C LEU A 66 -6.52 -7.73 -16.88
N ALA A 67 -5.30 -7.46 -17.34
CA ALA A 67 -4.83 -7.82 -18.69
C ALA A 67 -4.28 -9.24 -18.77
N ALA A 68 -3.38 -9.62 -17.84
CA ALA A 68 -2.61 -10.86 -17.97
C ALA A 68 -3.09 -11.97 -17.03
N ARG A 69 -3.76 -11.62 -15.91
CA ARG A 69 -4.20 -12.58 -14.87
C ARG A 69 -3.10 -13.53 -14.39
N ALA A 70 -1.84 -13.13 -14.51
CA ALA A 70 -0.68 -13.97 -14.15
C ALA A 70 -0.41 -13.93 -12.64
N GLY A 71 0.13 -15.03 -12.10
CA GLY A 71 0.39 -15.18 -10.66
C GLY A 71 1.22 -14.04 -10.04
N VAL A 72 2.18 -13.46 -10.77
CA VAL A 72 2.98 -12.32 -10.30
C VAL A 72 2.13 -11.07 -10.01
N TRP A 73 1.19 -10.74 -10.90
CA TRP A 73 0.32 -9.58 -10.74
C TRP A 73 -0.67 -9.80 -9.60
N VAL A 74 -1.16 -11.03 -9.48
CA VAL A 74 -2.06 -11.43 -8.41
C VAL A 74 -1.36 -11.37 -7.04
N TRP A 75 -0.10 -11.79 -6.94
CA TRP A 75 0.72 -11.62 -5.73
C TRP A 75 0.96 -10.16 -5.38
N ALA A 76 1.30 -9.34 -6.37
CA ALA A 76 1.49 -7.91 -6.15
C ALA A 76 0.20 -7.26 -5.64
N LEU A 77 -0.96 -7.65 -6.19
CA LEU A 77 -2.27 -7.19 -5.73
C LEU A 77 -2.54 -7.61 -4.28
N ALA A 78 -2.30 -8.87 -3.94
CA ALA A 78 -2.43 -9.37 -2.56
C ALA A 78 -1.60 -8.53 -1.58
N THR A 79 -0.38 -8.21 -1.99
CA THR A 79 0.57 -7.44 -1.20
C THR A 79 0.12 -5.99 -0.99
N LEU A 80 -0.43 -5.34 -2.02
CA LEU A 80 -1.01 -4.00 -1.89
C LEU A 80 -2.17 -3.99 -0.89
N TYR A 81 -3.09 -4.95 -1.00
CA TYR A 81 -4.21 -5.05 -0.08
C TYR A 81 -3.78 -5.35 1.36
N ALA A 82 -2.77 -6.22 1.55
CA ALA A 82 -2.20 -6.46 2.87
C ALA A 82 -1.54 -5.20 3.46
N ALA A 83 -0.81 -4.42 2.65
CA ALA A 83 -0.23 -3.16 3.08
C ALA A 83 -1.29 -2.12 3.47
N PHE A 84 -2.40 -2.05 2.72
CA PHE A 84 -3.55 -1.21 3.09
C PHE A 84 -4.20 -1.63 4.40
N ALA A 85 -4.45 -2.94 4.58
CA ALA A 85 -5.00 -3.45 5.84
C ALA A 85 -4.11 -3.07 7.03
N CYS A 86 -2.79 -3.26 6.91
CA CYS A 86 -1.82 -2.87 7.94
C CYS A 86 -1.85 -1.36 8.22
N PHE A 87 -1.95 -0.53 7.18
CA PHE A 87 -2.06 0.93 7.34
C PHE A 87 -3.32 1.33 8.12
N VAL A 88 -4.47 0.74 7.77
CA VAL A 88 -5.74 1.02 8.47
C VAL A 88 -5.70 0.52 9.91
N VAL A 89 -5.13 -0.67 10.17
CA VAL A 89 -4.91 -1.17 11.54
C VAL A 89 -4.02 -0.21 12.32
N ALA A 90 -2.93 0.29 11.75
CA ALA A 90 -2.06 1.26 12.41
C ALA A 90 -2.79 2.58 12.71
N ALA A 91 -3.62 3.06 11.79
CA ALA A 91 -4.45 4.25 12.00
C ALA A 91 -5.44 4.07 13.15
N LEU A 92 -6.12 2.93 13.21
CA LEU A 92 -7.06 2.59 14.28
C LEU A 92 -6.35 2.43 15.63
N ALA A 93 -5.24 1.68 15.66
CA ALA A 93 -4.48 1.42 16.87
C ALA A 93 -3.86 2.68 17.48
N THR A 94 -3.53 3.67 16.64
CA THR A 94 -2.94 4.95 17.10
C THR A 94 -3.97 6.04 17.35
N GLY A 95 -5.25 5.81 17.01
CA GLY A 95 -6.29 6.83 17.11
C GLY A 95 -5.99 8.06 16.24
N ALA A 96 -5.29 7.89 15.11
CA ALA A 96 -4.92 8.99 14.23
C ALA A 96 -6.20 9.75 13.77
N PRO A 97 -6.26 11.09 13.88
CA PRO A 97 -7.45 11.86 13.55
C PRO A 97 -7.63 11.99 12.03
N LEU A 98 -8.00 10.89 11.40
CA LEU A 98 -8.21 10.78 9.95
C LEU A 98 -9.69 11.00 9.62
N ARG A 99 -9.96 12.01 8.78
CA ARG A 99 -11.28 12.18 8.15
C ARG A 99 -11.49 11.25 6.94
N SER A 100 -10.41 10.80 6.31
CA SER A 100 -10.41 9.90 5.15
C SER A 100 -9.09 9.11 5.15
N CYS A 101 -9.10 7.88 4.63
CA CYS A 101 -7.91 7.05 4.40
C CYS A 101 -7.15 7.42 3.11
N GLY A 102 -7.76 8.20 2.21
CA GLY A 102 -7.13 8.68 0.98
C GLY A 102 -7.06 7.64 -0.15
N CYS A 103 -7.87 6.58 -0.10
CA CYS A 103 -8.00 5.60 -1.17
C CYS A 103 -8.80 6.17 -2.37
N PHE A 104 -10.00 6.72 -2.14
CA PHE A 104 -10.79 7.45 -3.13
C PHE A 104 -10.80 8.98 -2.88
N GLY A 105 -9.85 9.46 -2.08
CA GLY A 105 -9.64 10.87 -1.79
C GLY A 105 -10.50 11.38 -0.63
N ALA A 106 -10.90 12.64 -0.67
CA ALA A 106 -11.58 13.30 0.45
C ALA A 106 -13.02 12.77 0.72
N ALA A 107 -13.58 11.99 -0.21
CA ALA A 107 -14.90 11.39 -0.09
C ALA A 107 -14.90 10.05 0.69
N ASP A 108 -13.73 9.52 1.04
CA ASP A 108 -13.65 8.26 1.78
C ASP A 108 -14.20 8.38 3.20
N PRO A 109 -14.89 7.35 3.70
CA PRO A 109 -15.21 7.25 5.11
C PRO A 109 -13.94 7.14 5.96
N PRO A 110 -14.01 7.51 7.24
CA PRO A 110 -12.91 7.30 8.18
C PRO A 110 -12.49 5.82 8.26
N PRO A 111 -11.24 5.53 8.67
CA PRO A 111 -10.78 4.15 8.84
C PRO A 111 -11.69 3.38 9.81
N SER A 112 -11.99 2.13 9.49
CA SER A 112 -12.89 1.27 10.27
C SER A 112 -12.44 -0.19 10.22
N ALA A 113 -12.90 -0.98 11.18
CA ALA A 113 -12.63 -2.43 11.21
C ALA A 113 -13.20 -3.15 9.97
N VAL A 114 -14.28 -2.62 9.39
CA VAL A 114 -14.85 -3.16 8.13
C VAL A 114 -13.88 -2.96 6.97
N HIS A 115 -13.21 -1.80 6.88
CA HIS A 115 -12.16 -1.57 5.86
C HIS A 115 -11.03 -2.59 5.99
N VAL A 116 -10.53 -2.82 7.21
CA VAL A 116 -9.49 -3.83 7.48
C VAL A 116 -9.95 -5.21 7.02
N ALA A 117 -11.18 -5.61 7.38
CA ALA A 117 -11.71 -6.93 7.05
C ALA A 117 -11.83 -7.12 5.52
N LEU A 118 -12.28 -6.10 4.79
CA LEU A 118 -12.37 -6.15 3.33
C LEU A 118 -11.00 -6.25 2.67
N ASP A 119 -10.03 -5.44 3.10
CA ASP A 119 -8.68 -5.48 2.56
C ASP A 119 -8.01 -6.84 2.85
N ALA A 120 -8.15 -7.34 4.08
CA ALA A 120 -7.63 -8.65 4.47
C ALA A 120 -8.29 -9.80 3.68
N ALA A 121 -9.61 -9.72 3.45
CA ALA A 121 -10.33 -10.72 2.66
C ALA A 121 -9.84 -10.74 1.20
N VAL A 122 -9.67 -9.57 0.58
CA VAL A 122 -9.14 -9.49 -0.79
C VAL A 122 -7.71 -10.02 -0.86
N ALA A 123 -6.86 -9.68 0.11
CA ALA A 123 -5.50 -10.21 0.20
C ALA A 123 -5.48 -11.74 0.36
N ALA A 124 -6.30 -12.29 1.26
CA ALA A 124 -6.38 -13.73 1.50
C ALA A 124 -6.90 -14.50 0.27
N LEU A 125 -7.95 -13.99 -0.37
CA LEU A 125 -8.46 -14.55 -1.63
C LEU A 125 -7.41 -14.49 -2.73
N ALA A 126 -6.60 -13.44 -2.75
CA ALA A 126 -5.54 -13.31 -3.75
C ALA A 126 -4.39 -14.29 -3.52
N ILE A 127 -3.97 -14.46 -2.27
CA ILE A 127 -2.98 -15.48 -1.90
C ILE A 127 -3.50 -16.88 -2.27
N ALA A 128 -4.75 -17.19 -1.92
CA ALA A 128 -5.39 -18.46 -2.25
C ALA A 128 -5.49 -18.70 -3.77
N ALA A 129 -5.69 -17.64 -4.56
CA ALA A 129 -5.72 -17.76 -6.01
C ALA A 129 -4.35 -18.12 -6.60
N VAL A 130 -3.24 -17.63 -6.05
CA VAL A 130 -1.90 -17.98 -6.57
C VAL A 130 -1.39 -19.34 -6.08
N THR A 131 -2.00 -19.92 -5.06
CA THR A 131 -1.71 -21.30 -4.66
C THR A 131 -2.47 -22.32 -5.52
N ASP A 132 -3.44 -21.88 -6.31
CA ASP A 132 -4.06 -22.70 -7.35
C ASP A 132 -3.09 -22.90 -8.54
N ARG A 133 -2.84 -24.17 -8.90
CA ARG A 133 -1.88 -24.56 -9.95
C ARG A 133 -2.20 -23.96 -11.32
N SER A 134 -3.46 -23.55 -11.56
CA SER A 134 -3.89 -22.95 -12.82
C SER A 134 -3.24 -21.59 -13.13
N LEU A 135 -2.76 -20.85 -12.11
CA LEU A 135 -2.10 -19.55 -12.27
C LEU A 135 -0.56 -19.62 -12.20
N GLY A 136 0.00 -20.83 -12.08
CA GLY A 136 1.42 -21.10 -11.89
C GLY A 136 1.89 -20.84 -10.46
N ALA A 137 2.80 -21.70 -9.95
CA ALA A 137 3.27 -21.55 -8.58
C ALA A 137 3.99 -20.19 -8.38
N PRO A 138 3.88 -19.57 -7.18
CA PRO A 138 4.52 -18.29 -6.86
C PRO A 138 5.99 -18.24 -7.26
N ARG A 139 6.71 -19.34 -6.97
CA ARG A 139 8.14 -19.49 -7.24
C ARG A 139 8.50 -19.45 -8.73
N ASP A 140 7.65 -20.01 -9.59
CA ASP A 140 7.91 -20.12 -11.03
C ASP A 140 7.61 -18.78 -11.70
N SER A 141 6.57 -18.08 -11.24
CA SER A 141 6.25 -16.71 -11.64
C SER A 141 7.32 -15.70 -11.18
N LEU A 142 7.81 -15.81 -9.94
CA LEU A 142 8.85 -14.93 -9.39
C LEU A 142 10.22 -15.18 -10.04
N ALA A 143 10.52 -16.43 -10.42
CA ALA A 143 11.72 -16.79 -11.18
C ALA A 143 11.67 -16.31 -12.64
N ALA A 144 10.49 -16.32 -13.26
CA ALA A 144 10.28 -15.78 -14.61
C ALA A 144 10.23 -14.24 -14.64
N HIS A 145 9.78 -13.59 -13.55
CA HIS A 145 9.56 -12.15 -13.46
C HIS A 145 10.39 -11.51 -12.33
N ARG A 146 11.66 -11.95 -12.22
CA ARG A 146 12.61 -11.55 -11.15
C ARG A 146 12.69 -10.05 -10.92
N GLY A 147 12.60 -9.24 -11.96
CA GLY A 147 12.65 -7.78 -11.86
C GLY A 147 11.44 -7.17 -11.13
N LEU A 148 10.24 -7.72 -11.32
CA LEU A 148 9.01 -7.16 -10.74
C LEU A 148 8.81 -7.61 -9.29
N GLY A 149 9.10 -8.88 -9.01
CA GLY A 149 9.12 -9.42 -7.64
C GLY A 149 10.17 -8.73 -6.78
N ALA A 150 11.37 -8.49 -7.33
CA ALA A 150 12.38 -7.67 -6.69
C ALA A 150 11.89 -6.23 -6.49
N ALA A 151 11.27 -5.58 -7.49
CA ALA A 151 10.81 -4.20 -7.34
C ALA A 151 9.74 -4.01 -6.25
N VAL A 152 8.77 -4.93 -6.12
CA VAL A 152 7.76 -4.88 -5.05
C VAL A 152 8.39 -5.18 -3.70
N SER A 153 9.26 -6.20 -3.62
CA SER A 153 9.98 -6.55 -2.39
C SER A 153 10.94 -5.44 -1.95
N ILE A 154 11.61 -4.78 -2.89
CA ILE A 154 12.47 -3.61 -2.70
C ILE A 154 11.63 -2.42 -2.28
N GLY A 155 10.46 -2.18 -2.89
CA GLY A 155 9.56 -1.10 -2.49
C GLY A 155 9.09 -1.23 -1.04
N ILE A 156 8.73 -2.45 -0.63
CA ILE A 156 8.37 -2.77 0.75
C ILE A 156 9.59 -2.68 1.67
N ALA A 157 10.74 -3.23 1.26
CA ALA A 157 11.97 -3.17 2.03
C ALA A 157 12.46 -1.72 2.20
N VAL A 158 12.35 -0.86 1.19
CA VAL A 158 12.67 0.56 1.24
C VAL A 158 11.70 1.28 2.16
N LEU A 159 10.41 1.00 2.07
CA LEU A 159 9.40 1.54 2.99
C LEU A 159 9.71 1.14 4.44
N VAL A 160 9.99 -0.14 4.69
CA VAL A 160 10.36 -0.67 6.01
C VAL A 160 11.69 -0.07 6.49
N VAL A 161 12.71 0.04 5.64
CA VAL A 161 14.02 0.64 5.99
C VAL A 161 13.88 2.12 6.30
N LEU A 162 13.07 2.87 5.57
CA LEU A 162 12.74 4.27 5.88
C LEU A 162 12.07 4.36 7.25
N LEU A 163 11.06 3.52 7.52
CA LEU A 163 10.39 3.47 8.82
C LEU A 163 11.37 3.11 9.96
N LEU A 164 12.27 2.15 9.72
CA LEU A 164 13.27 1.70 10.69
C LEU A 164 14.37 2.75 10.93
N ARG A 165 14.86 3.43 9.89
CA ARG A 165 15.85 4.53 10.00
C ARG A 165 15.29 5.67 10.83
N LEU A 166 14.05 6.05 10.56
CA LEU A 166 13.34 7.06 11.35
C LEU A 166 13.16 6.61 12.81
N SER A 167 12.92 5.32 13.07
CA SER A 167 12.80 4.78 14.44
C SER A 167 14.11 4.62 15.22
N ARG A 168 15.27 4.63 14.55
CA ARG A 168 16.59 4.42 15.17
C ARG A 168 17.31 5.73 15.47
N ALA A 169 17.09 6.77 14.68
CA ALA A 169 17.61 8.11 14.95
C ALA A 169 17.16 8.64 16.34
N ASP A 170 15.98 8.21 16.80
CA ASP A 170 15.38 8.58 18.09
C ASP A 170 15.93 7.83 19.32
N ARG A 171 16.81 6.83 19.17
CA ARG A 171 17.38 6.07 20.32
C ARG A 171 18.81 6.48 20.68
N SER A 172 19.43 7.34 19.89
CA SER A 172 20.83 7.77 20.03
C SER A 172 21.01 9.22 20.48
N SER A 173 19.91 9.89 20.86
CA SER A 173 19.84 11.27 21.35
C SER A 173 19.02 11.30 22.63
#